data_AF-A0A955DFD3-F1
#
_entry.id   AF-A0A955DFD3-F1
#
_cell.length_a   1.000
_cell.length_b   1.000
_cell.length_c   1.000
_cell.angle_alpha   90.00
_cell.angle_beta   90.00
_cell.angle_gamma   90.00
#
_symmetry.space_group_name_H-M   'P 1'
#
loop_
_entity.id
_entity.type
_entity.pdbx_description
1 polymer ?
#
loop_
_entity_poly.entity_id
_entity_poly.type
_entity_poly.pdbx_seq_one_letter_code
_entity_poly.pdbx_strand_id
1 'polypeptide(L)'
;MLNQPVLITTAHRGVFFGTLTEWDVDRQIATLTDARNCFYWSKCGGFLDLAASGPRDGSKVGAAVASLVLPNVTSIAVCSAAAAAAWREIKVWTE
;
A
#
# COMPACT_ATOMS: atom_id res chain seq x y z
N MET A 1 2.38 -1.29 -14.95
CA MET A 1 2.10 -1.34 -13.49
C MET A 1 0.78 -2.02 -13.16
N LEU A 2 -0.20 -2.09 -14.07
CA LEU A 2 -1.41 -2.88 -13.82
C LEU A 2 -1.04 -4.35 -13.50
N ASN A 3 -1.86 -4.96 -12.64
CA ASN A 3 -1.70 -6.30 -12.08
C ASN A 3 -0.42 -6.50 -11.27
N GLN A 4 0.20 -5.42 -10.75
CA GLN A 4 1.36 -5.50 -9.87
C GLN A 4 1.00 -5.04 -8.46
N PRO A 5 1.63 -5.62 -7.42
CA PRO A 5 1.55 -5.10 -6.07
C PRO A 5 2.26 -3.74 -6.03
N VAL A 6 1.57 -2.74 -5.51
CA VAL A 6 2.04 -1.36 -5.43
C VAL A 6 1.81 -0.79 -4.04
N LEU A 7 2.61 0.22 -3.73
CA LEU A 7 2.39 1.15 -2.63
C LEU A 7 1.89 2.47 -3.21
N ILE A 8 0.76 2.96 -2.72
CA ILE A 8 0.14 4.21 -3.13
C ILE A 8 0.16 5.19 -1.97
N THR A 9 0.53 6.44 -2.26
CA THR A 9 0.26 7.56 -1.35
C THR A 9 -0.80 8.48 -1.91
N THR A 10 -1.59 9.09 -1.03
CA THR A 10 -2.58 10.11 -1.40
C THR A 10 -2.23 11.47 -0.81
N ALA A 11 -2.88 12.52 -1.32
CA ALA A 11 -2.69 13.90 -0.84
C ALA A 11 -2.98 14.07 0.66
N HIS A 12 -3.82 13.19 1.23
CA HIS A 12 -4.20 13.20 2.65
C HIS A 12 -3.31 12.31 3.52
N ARG A 13 -2.07 12.07 3.09
CA ARG A 13 -1.04 11.27 3.80
C ARG A 13 -1.45 9.82 4.05
N GLY A 14 -2.41 9.29 3.29
CA GLY A 14 -2.74 7.88 3.30
C GLY A 14 -1.63 7.08 2.61
N VAL A 15 -1.29 5.92 3.17
CA VAL A 15 -0.36 4.95 2.60
C VAL A 15 -1.09 3.61 2.45
N PHE A 16 -1.13 3.10 1.23
CA PHE A 16 -1.91 1.92 0.88
C PHE A 16 -1.06 0.92 0.12
N PHE A 17 -1.21 -0.35 0.42
CA PHE A 17 -0.69 -1.46 -0.37
C PHE A 17 -1.85 -2.17 -1.06
N GLY A 18 -1.62 -2.70 -2.26
CA GLY A 18 -2.55 -3.60 -2.94
C GLY A 18 -2.11 -3.89 -4.36
N THR A 19 -2.87 -4.70 -5.09
CA THR A 19 -2.63 -4.98 -6.51
C THR A 19 -3.34 -3.95 -7.37
N LEU A 20 -2.59 -3.18 -8.18
CA LEU A 20 -3.15 -2.14 -9.03
C LEU A 20 -3.96 -2.75 -10.18
N THR A 21 -5.25 -2.45 -10.25
CA THR A 21 -6.14 -2.95 -11.31
C THR A 21 -6.53 -1.86 -12.30
N GLU A 22 -6.64 -0.61 -11.83
CA GLU A 22 -6.96 0.55 -12.66
C GLU A 22 -6.17 1.78 -12.22
N TRP A 23 -5.80 2.62 -13.18
CA TRP A 23 -5.15 3.91 -12.93
C TRP A 23 -5.63 4.95 -13.95
N ASP A 24 -6.35 5.95 -13.47
CA ASP A 24 -6.75 7.15 -14.23
C ASP A 24 -5.81 8.30 -13.83
N VAL A 25 -4.88 8.61 -14.72
CA VAL A 25 -3.86 9.65 -14.49
C VAL A 25 -4.45 11.06 -14.47
N ASP A 26 -5.47 11.32 -15.29
CA ASP A 26 -6.07 12.65 -15.43
C ASP A 26 -6.91 12.99 -14.19
N ARG A 27 -7.58 11.98 -13.61
CA ARG A 27 -8.39 12.12 -12.40
C ARG A 27 -7.65 11.80 -11.11
N GLN A 28 -6.43 11.28 -11.20
CA GLN A 28 -5.63 10.81 -10.07
C GLN A 28 -6.36 9.76 -9.22
N ILE A 29 -7.03 8.81 -9.87
CA ILE A 29 -7.80 7.73 -9.22
C ILE A 29 -7.14 6.38 -9.52
N ALA A 30 -6.87 5.60 -8.48
CA ALA A 30 -6.38 4.23 -8.60
C ALA A 30 -7.34 3.24 -7.95
N THR A 31 -7.49 2.06 -8.55
CA THR A 31 -8.23 0.93 -7.97
C THR A 31 -7.27 -0.17 -7.58
N LEU A 32 -7.31 -0.59 -6.31
CA LEU A 32 -6.52 -1.69 -5.75
C LEU A 32 -7.41 -2.88 -5.37
N THR A 33 -6.89 -4.10 -5.55
CA THR A 33 -7.44 -5.31 -4.93
C THR A 33 -6.48 -5.88 -3.89
N ASP A 34 -6.99 -6.69 -2.95
CA ASP A 34 -6.22 -7.18 -1.79
C ASP A 34 -5.54 -6.01 -1.05
N ALA A 35 -6.32 -4.93 -0.85
CA ALA A 35 -5.80 -3.65 -0.42
C ALA A 35 -5.76 -3.56 1.11
N ARG A 36 -4.72 -2.93 1.64
CA ARG A 36 -4.53 -2.65 3.07
C ARG A 36 -3.99 -1.25 3.23
N ASN A 37 -4.37 -0.57 4.30
CA ASN A 37 -3.79 0.72 4.66
C ASN A 37 -2.72 0.57 5.75
N CYS A 38 -1.81 1.54 5.81
CA CYS A 38 -0.77 1.62 6.84
C CYS A 38 -0.96 2.88 7.66
N PHE A 39 -1.25 2.71 8.95
CA PHE A 39 -1.41 3.83 9.87
C PHE A 39 -0.07 4.30 10.44
N TYR A 40 0.87 3.36 10.58
CA TYR A 40 2.17 3.59 11.18
C TYR A 40 3.17 2.55 10.66
N TRP A 41 4.38 2.98 10.31
CA TRP A 41 5.45 2.11 9.86
C TRP A 41 6.69 2.27 10.74
N SER A 42 7.09 1.18 11.38
CA SER A 42 8.16 1.18 12.39
C SER A 42 9.52 0.91 11.75
N LYS A 43 10.56 1.64 12.18
CA LYS A 43 11.97 1.38 11.79
C LYS A 43 12.19 1.28 10.28
N CYS A 44 11.54 2.11 9.47
CA CYS A 44 11.67 2.12 8.00
C CYS A 44 12.43 3.37 7.51
N GLY A 45 13.08 3.29 6.36
CA GLY A 45 13.71 4.42 5.65
C GLY A 45 12.74 5.42 5.01
N GLY A 46 11.56 5.62 5.61
CA GLY A 46 10.42 6.33 5.00
C GLY A 46 9.47 5.39 4.26
N PHE A 47 8.42 5.95 3.64
CA PHE A 47 7.35 5.14 3.03
C PHE A 47 7.85 4.31 1.84
N LEU A 48 8.85 4.78 1.09
CA LEU A 48 9.39 4.01 -0.04
C LEU A 48 10.07 2.70 0.38
N ASP A 49 10.60 2.63 1.60
CA ASP A 49 11.14 1.37 2.14
C ASP A 49 10.03 0.32 2.34
N LEU A 50 8.76 0.74 2.49
CA LEU A 50 7.63 -0.19 2.50
C LEU A 50 7.35 -0.83 1.14
N ALA A 51 7.72 -0.17 0.04
CA ALA A 51 7.65 -0.76 -1.30
C ALA A 51 8.86 -1.67 -1.56
N ALA A 52 10.03 -1.32 -1.04
CA ALA A 52 11.26 -2.09 -1.23
C ALA A 52 11.32 -3.35 -0.35
N SER A 53 10.98 -3.22 0.93
CA SER A 53 11.18 -4.24 1.98
C SER A 53 9.88 -4.71 2.63
N GLY A 54 8.80 -3.94 2.51
CA GLY A 54 7.53 -4.22 3.21
C GLY A 54 7.50 -3.69 4.65
N PRO A 55 6.34 -3.83 5.32
CA PRO A 55 6.19 -3.41 6.71
C PRO A 55 6.94 -4.38 7.64
N ARG A 56 7.49 -3.83 8.73
CA ARG A 56 8.23 -4.59 9.75
C ARG A 56 7.44 -4.70 11.05
N ASP A 57 7.91 -5.56 11.95
CA ASP A 57 7.35 -5.69 13.30
C ASP A 57 7.18 -4.33 14.00
N GLY A 58 5.98 -4.12 14.55
CA GLY A 58 5.56 -2.86 15.16
C GLY A 58 4.92 -1.86 14.19
N SER A 59 4.87 -2.15 12.88
CA SER A 59 4.01 -1.41 11.95
C SER A 59 2.54 -1.71 12.22
N LYS A 60 1.67 -0.71 12.06
CA LYS A 60 0.22 -0.84 12.22
C LYS A 60 -0.44 -0.86 10.86
N VAL A 61 -0.82 -2.07 10.42
CA VAL A 61 -1.46 -2.34 9.13
C VAL A 61 -2.90 -2.76 9.37
N GLY A 62 -3.83 -2.18 8.60
CA GLY A 62 -5.25 -2.48 8.68
C GLY A 62 -5.65 -3.81 8.02
N ALA A 63 -6.94 -4.13 8.11
CA ALA A 63 -7.51 -5.32 7.49
C ALA A 63 -7.41 -5.28 5.95
N ALA A 64 -7.42 -6.46 5.34
CA ALA A 64 -7.50 -6.59 3.89
C ALA A 64 -8.93 -6.34 3.40
N VAL A 65 -9.07 -5.59 2.31
CA VAL A 65 -10.32 -5.44 1.57
C VAL A 65 -10.18 -5.96 0.14
N ALA A 66 -11.24 -6.54 -0.39
CA ALA A 66 -11.22 -7.14 -1.73
C ALA A 66 -11.01 -6.10 -2.84
N SER A 67 -11.55 -4.88 -2.67
CA SER A 67 -11.43 -3.77 -3.60
C SER A 67 -11.40 -2.43 -2.85
N LEU A 68 -10.59 -1.50 -3.34
CA LEU A 68 -10.42 -0.15 -2.80
C LEU A 68 -10.20 0.85 -3.93
N VAL A 69 -11.01 1.91 -3.98
CA VAL A 69 -10.83 3.04 -4.90
C VAL A 69 -10.22 4.21 -4.13
N LEU A 70 -9.09 4.72 -4.63
CA LEU A 70 -8.31 5.78 -4.02
C LEU A 70 -8.31 7.03 -4.90
N PRO A 71 -8.96 8.14 -4.48
CA PRO A 71 -8.81 9.44 -5.11
C PRO A 71 -7.56 10.17 -4.61
N ASN A 72 -7.17 11.22 -5.33
CA ASN A 72 -6.08 12.13 -4.98
C ASN A 72 -4.74 11.40 -4.79
N VAL A 73 -4.43 10.47 -5.70
CA VAL A 73 -3.16 9.72 -5.70
C VAL A 73 -2.00 10.63 -6.05
N THR A 74 -0.97 10.63 -5.20
CA THR A 74 0.24 11.45 -5.36
C THR A 74 1.48 10.65 -5.71
N SER A 75 1.50 9.35 -5.41
CA SER A 75 2.55 8.44 -5.87
C SER A 75 2.06 7.00 -5.99
N ILE A 76 2.68 6.25 -6.90
CA ILE A 76 2.51 4.81 -7.07
C ILE A 76 3.92 4.22 -7.21
N ALA A 77 4.30 3.35 -6.29
CA ALA A 77 5.58 2.65 -6.30
C ALA A 77 5.35 1.13 -6.42
N VAL A 78 6.02 0.47 -7.35
CA VAL A 78 5.95 -1.00 -7.46
C VAL A 78 6.64 -1.63 -6.26
N CYS A 79 5.96 -2.59 -5.63
CA CYS A 79 6.53 -3.34 -4.52
C CYS A 79 7.46 -4.46 -5.04
N SER A 80 8.53 -4.71 -4.30
CA SER A 80 9.32 -5.94 -4.49
C SER A 80 8.48 -7.17 -4.11
N ALA A 81 8.89 -8.35 -4.60
CA ALA A 81 8.22 -9.60 -4.22
C ALA A 81 8.27 -9.85 -2.70
N ALA A 82 9.42 -9.54 -2.06
CA ALA A 82 9.59 -9.66 -0.62
C ALA A 82 8.68 -8.69 0.15
N ALA A 83 8.58 -7.43 -0.31
CA ALA A 83 7.69 -6.46 0.28
C ALA A 83 6.22 -6.90 0.19
N ALA A 84 5.79 -7.38 -0.99
CA ALA A 84 4.43 -7.85 -1.19
C ALA A 84 4.08 -9.07 -0.32
N ALA A 85 5.04 -9.97 -0.05
CA ALA A 85 4.86 -11.06 0.90
C ALA A 85 4.68 -10.53 2.33
N ALA A 86 5.56 -9.64 2.79
CA ALA A 86 5.49 -9.04 4.11
C ALA A 86 4.15 -8.31 4.36
N TRP A 87 3.62 -7.59 3.37
CA TRP A 87 2.31 -6.94 3.48
C TRP A 87 1.14 -7.91 3.69
N ARG A 88 1.22 -9.11 3.10
CA ARG A 88 0.16 -10.12 3.21
C ARG A 88 0.23 -10.90 4.50
N GLU A 89 1.45 -11.17 4.96
CA GLU A 89 1.74 -11.97 6.16
C GLU A 89 1.69 -11.18 7.46
N ILE A 90 1.90 -9.85 7.42
CA ILE A 90 1.90 -9.04 8.63
C ILE A 90 0.55 -9.15 9.37
N LYS A 91 0.65 -9.31 10.69
CA LYS A 91 -0.50 -9.34 11.58
C LYS A 91 -1.28 -8.03 11.47
N VAL A 92 -2.58 -8.14 11.22
CA VAL A 92 -3.51 -7.00 11.25
C VAL A 92 -3.47 -6.39 12.65
N TRP A 93 -3.31 -5.07 12.71
CA TRP A 93 -3.34 -4.34 13.98
C TRP A 93 -4.77 -4.26 14.51
N THR A 94 -4.96 -4.73 15.74
CA THR A 94 -6.21 -4.71 16.48
C THR A 94 -5.88 -4.22 17.90
N GLU A 95 -5.95 -2.91 18.10
CA GLU A 95 -5.77 -2.16 19.37
C GLU A 95 -4.46 -2.38 20.13
#